data_AF-G3HV30-F1
#
_entry.id   AF-G3HV30-F1
#
_cell.length_a   1.000
_cell.length_b   1.000
_cell.length_c   1.000
_cell.angle_alpha   90.00
_cell.angle_beta   90.00
_cell.angle_gamma   90.00
#
_symmetry.space_group_name_H-M   'P 1'
#
loop_
_entity.id
_entity.type
_entity.pdbx_description
1 polymer ?
#
loop_
_entity_poly.entity_id
_entity_poly.type
_entity_poly.pdbx_seq_one_letter_code
_entity_poly.pdbx_strand_id
1 'polypeptide(L)'
;MPTLLYHYSSLIVHILAIATRLSHSVESPSTPLLGACPPVQASYLPKPGAQLYQFRYVNRQGRVCGQSPPFQFREPRPMDELVTLEEADGGSDILLVVPKATVLQNQLDESQQERNDLMQLKLQLEDQVAELRSRVQELETTLSTAKREHLELTEQYKGISRSHGELTEERDILSQQQGEHVARILELEDDIQTISDKVLMKEVELDRYEYLAKASTPSPCFRWTYLLSVSLVSLTLHNLIQGILFTRGFFLPALVHLS
;
A
#
# COMPACT_ATOMS: atom_id res chain seq x y z
N MET A 1 -14.52 -3.88 18.27
CA MET A 1 -14.91 -5.19 18.84
C MET A 1 -16.30 -5.21 19.54
N PRO A 2 -17.37 -4.54 19.06
CA PRO A 2 -18.73 -4.77 19.59
C PRO A 2 -19.66 -5.55 18.63
N THR A 3 -19.30 -5.76 17.36
CA THR A 3 -20.19 -6.35 16.35
C THR A 3 -20.36 -7.87 16.44
N LEU A 4 -19.37 -8.60 16.97
CA LEU A 4 -19.45 -10.06 17.12
C LEU A 4 -20.39 -10.52 18.25
N LEU A 5 -20.62 -9.67 19.26
CA LEU A 5 -21.55 -9.94 20.36
C LEU A 5 -23.03 -9.82 19.93
N TYR A 6 -23.34 -8.96 18.96
CA TYR A 6 -24.71 -8.81 18.44
C TYR A 6 -25.16 -9.97 17.56
N HIS A 7 -24.25 -10.61 16.84
CA HIS A 7 -24.58 -11.78 16.03
C HIS A 7 -24.79 -13.04 16.89
N TYR A 8 -24.05 -13.18 18.00
CA TYR A 8 -24.24 -14.29 18.94
C TYR A 8 -25.58 -14.23 19.68
N SER A 9 -26.04 -13.04 20.08
CA SER A 9 -27.34 -12.89 20.74
C SER A 9 -28.53 -13.16 19.81
N SER A 10 -28.44 -12.77 18.53
CA SER A 10 -29.48 -13.01 17.54
C SER A 10 -29.66 -14.51 17.20
N LEU A 11 -28.55 -15.24 17.14
CA LEU A 11 -28.53 -16.68 16.87
C LEU A 11 -29.12 -17.49 18.03
N ILE A 12 -28.82 -17.09 19.28
CA ILE A 12 -29.38 -17.72 20.48
C ILE A 12 -30.90 -17.50 20.56
N VAL A 13 -31.40 -16.31 20.23
CA VAL A 13 -32.85 -16.02 20.20
C VAL A 13 -33.57 -16.82 19.12
N HIS A 14 -32.97 -17.02 17.94
CA HIS A 14 -33.55 -17.85 16.88
C HIS A 14 -33.58 -19.33 17.24
N ILE A 15 -32.50 -19.86 17.84
CA ILE A 15 -32.45 -21.25 18.30
C ILE A 15 -33.48 -21.49 19.41
N LEU A 16 -33.63 -20.54 20.36
CA LEU A 16 -34.64 -20.63 21.40
C LEU A 16 -36.05 -20.59 20.81
N ALA A 17 -36.33 -19.70 19.84
CA ALA A 17 -37.64 -19.59 19.20
C ALA A 17 -38.03 -20.85 18.37
N ILE A 18 -37.04 -21.51 17.76
CA ILE A 18 -37.25 -22.79 17.07
C ILE A 18 -37.53 -23.91 18.09
N ALA A 19 -36.81 -23.93 19.21
CA ALA A 19 -37.06 -24.89 20.28
C ALA A 19 -38.45 -24.71 20.93
N THR A 20 -38.93 -23.47 21.11
CA THR A 20 -40.30 -23.23 21.61
C THR A 20 -41.37 -23.59 20.59
N ARG A 21 -41.13 -23.42 19.28
CA ARG A 21 -42.06 -23.87 18.22
C ARG A 21 -42.15 -25.39 18.10
N LEU A 22 -41.03 -26.10 18.29
CA LEU A 22 -41.03 -27.57 18.27
C LEU A 22 -41.69 -28.16 19.53
N SER A 23 -41.60 -27.48 20.67
CA SER A 23 -42.24 -27.90 21.92
C SER A 23 -43.76 -27.69 21.94
N HIS A 24 -44.30 -26.84 21.06
CA HIS A 24 -45.75 -26.60 20.94
C HIS A 24 -46.45 -27.45 19.88
N SER A 25 -45.73 -28.31 19.15
CA SER A 25 -46.32 -29.13 18.07
C SER A 25 -46.78 -30.53 18.52
N VAL A 26 -46.70 -30.83 19.81
CA VAL A 26 -47.22 -32.08 20.40
C VAL A 26 -48.17 -31.73 21.55
N GLU A 27 -49.32 -31.14 21.22
CA GLU A 27 -50.46 -31.11 22.13
C GLU A 27 -51.75 -30.91 21.34
N SER A 28 -52.35 -32.02 20.91
CA SER A 28 -53.78 -32.06 20.62
C SER A 28 -54.50 -32.48 21.90
N PRO A 29 -55.38 -31.62 22.44
CA PRO A 29 -56.73 -32.12 22.66
C PRO A 29 -57.85 -31.10 22.36
N SER A 30 -58.82 -31.58 21.58
CA SER A 30 -60.26 -31.32 21.71
C SER A 30 -60.77 -29.88 21.79
N THR A 31 -61.17 -29.35 20.64
CA THR A 31 -62.27 -28.38 20.52
C THR A 31 -63.62 -29.11 20.67
N PRO A 32 -64.53 -28.69 21.56
CA PRO A 32 -65.93 -29.07 21.47
C PRO A 32 -66.66 -28.03 20.60
N LEU A 33 -66.76 -28.29 19.29
CA LEU A 33 -67.83 -27.67 18.51
C LEU A 33 -69.10 -28.47 18.76
N LEU A 34 -69.93 -27.94 19.65
CA LEU A 34 -71.23 -28.46 20.02
C LEU A 34 -72.24 -28.21 18.88
N GLY A 35 -72.11 -28.98 17.81
CA GLY A 35 -73.16 -29.28 16.85
C GLY A 35 -73.46 -30.76 16.95
N ALA A 36 -74.05 -31.19 18.08
CA ALA A 36 -74.35 -32.59 18.34
C ALA A 36 -75.45 -33.10 17.38
N CYS A 37 -75.04 -33.62 16.22
CA CYS A 37 -75.76 -34.77 15.67
C CYS A 37 -75.45 -35.96 16.57
N PRO A 38 -76.46 -36.69 17.08
CA PRO A 38 -76.19 -37.87 17.88
C PRO A 38 -75.32 -38.84 17.06
N PRO A 39 -74.32 -39.49 17.69
CA PRO A 39 -73.60 -40.56 17.01
C PRO A 39 -74.64 -41.59 16.61
N VAL A 40 -74.80 -41.81 15.31
CA VAL A 40 -75.50 -43.00 14.83
C VAL A 40 -74.67 -44.16 15.36
N GLN A 41 -75.13 -44.77 16.46
CA GLN A 41 -74.53 -45.99 16.96
C GLN A 41 -74.54 -46.99 15.80
N ALA A 42 -73.36 -47.33 15.31
CA ALA A 42 -73.16 -48.43 14.38
C ALA A 42 -73.35 -49.79 15.08
N SER A 43 -74.29 -49.89 16.03
CA SER A 43 -74.68 -51.13 16.71
C SER A 43 -75.47 -52.08 15.80
N TYR A 44 -75.72 -51.69 14.54
CA TYR A 44 -76.40 -52.51 13.53
C TYR A 44 -75.46 -53.35 12.67
N LEU A 45 -74.15 -53.11 12.69
CA LEU A 45 -73.22 -53.92 11.92
C LEU A 45 -72.90 -55.20 12.70
N PRO A 46 -73.10 -56.39 12.09
CA PRO A 46 -72.84 -57.63 12.79
C PRO A 46 -71.36 -57.77 13.15
N LYS A 47 -71.10 -58.35 14.33
CA LYS A 47 -69.72 -58.58 14.80
C LYS A 47 -68.97 -59.49 13.81
N PRO A 48 -67.68 -59.22 13.56
CA PRO A 48 -66.85 -60.15 12.82
C PRO A 48 -66.88 -61.54 13.45
N GLY A 49 -67.06 -62.58 12.64
CA GLY A 49 -67.22 -63.94 13.14
C GLY A 49 -67.75 -64.88 12.06
N ALA A 50 -67.72 -66.20 12.28
CA ALA A 50 -68.06 -67.21 11.25
C ALA A 50 -69.54 -67.21 10.78
N GLN A 51 -70.37 -66.32 11.32
CA GLN A 51 -71.77 -66.18 10.94
C GLN A 51 -71.89 -65.65 9.52
N LEU A 52 -72.67 -66.36 8.71
CA LEU A 52 -72.99 -65.94 7.35
C LEU A 52 -74.22 -65.03 7.34
N TYR A 53 -74.11 -63.92 6.62
CA TYR A 53 -75.13 -62.93 6.38
C TYR A 53 -75.54 -62.96 4.92
N GLN A 54 -76.78 -62.56 4.65
CA GLN A 54 -77.32 -62.51 3.30
C GLN A 54 -78.23 -61.28 3.20
N PHE A 55 -78.05 -60.46 2.16
CA PHE A 55 -79.00 -59.40 1.87
C PHE A 55 -80.23 -60.01 1.24
N ARG A 56 -81.40 -59.68 1.80
CA ARG A 56 -82.70 -60.14 1.32
C ARG A 56 -83.48 -58.93 0.81
N TYR A 57 -83.75 -58.92 -0.48
CA TYR A 57 -84.49 -57.84 -1.12
C TYR A 57 -85.98 -58.11 -0.96
N VAL A 58 -86.68 -57.18 -0.31
CA VAL A 58 -88.14 -57.25 -0.10
C VAL A 58 -88.83 -56.17 -0.93
N ASN A 59 -89.98 -56.53 -1.51
CA ASN A 59 -90.81 -55.59 -2.24
C ASN A 59 -91.66 -54.73 -1.27
N ARG A 60 -92.38 -53.73 -1.79
CA ARG A 60 -93.24 -52.83 -0.97
C ARG A 60 -94.36 -53.55 -0.20
N GLN A 61 -94.70 -54.78 -0.58
CA GLN A 61 -95.68 -55.62 0.13
C GLN A 61 -95.01 -56.57 1.15
N GLY A 62 -93.71 -56.40 1.41
CA GLY A 62 -92.93 -57.21 2.35
C GLY A 62 -92.52 -58.59 1.82
N ARG A 63 -92.74 -58.89 0.54
CA ARG A 63 -92.37 -60.19 -0.06
C ARG A 63 -90.94 -60.18 -0.56
N VAL A 64 -90.21 -61.26 -0.27
CA VAL A 64 -88.84 -61.45 -0.74
C VAL A 64 -88.84 -61.68 -2.25
N CYS A 65 -88.14 -60.82 -2.99
CA CYS A 65 -87.99 -60.91 -4.44
C CYS A 65 -86.57 -61.27 -4.89
N GLY A 66 -85.59 -61.28 -3.99
CA GLY A 66 -84.23 -61.70 -4.29
C GLY A 66 -83.37 -61.85 -3.04
N GLN A 67 -82.22 -62.52 -3.19
CA GLN A 67 -81.24 -62.67 -2.12
C GLN A 67 -79.80 -62.67 -2.67
N SER A 68 -78.86 -62.07 -1.95
CA SER A 68 -77.42 -62.10 -2.31
C SER A 68 -76.80 -63.47 -2.05
N PRO A 69 -75.58 -63.77 -2.50
CA PRO A 69 -74.78 -64.85 -1.94
C PRO A 69 -74.53 -64.63 -0.44
N PRO A 70 -74.36 -65.70 0.38
CA PRO A 70 -73.95 -65.56 1.77
C PRO A 70 -72.53 -64.96 1.88
N PHE A 71 -72.33 -64.03 2.81
CA PHE A 71 -71.05 -63.36 3.08
C PHE A 71 -70.80 -63.26 4.59
N GLN A 72 -69.56 -63.02 4.98
CA GLN A 72 -69.14 -62.94 6.38
C GLN A 72 -68.53 -61.57 6.66
N PHE A 73 -68.84 -60.95 7.80
CA PHE A 73 -68.08 -59.82 8.28
C PHE A 73 -66.76 -60.32 8.88
N ARG A 74 -65.64 -59.73 8.44
CA ARG A 74 -64.30 -60.05 8.94
C ARG A 74 -63.69 -58.79 9.53
N GLU A 75 -62.81 -58.98 10.52
CA GLU A 75 -61.96 -57.87 10.95
C GLU A 75 -61.04 -57.49 9.78
N PRO A 76 -60.85 -56.19 9.52
CA PRO A 76 -59.89 -55.74 8.52
C PRO A 76 -58.53 -56.34 8.86
N ARG A 77 -57.87 -57.02 7.89
CA ARG A 77 -56.49 -57.47 8.15
C ARG A 77 -55.59 -56.24 8.20
N PRO A 78 -54.46 -56.26 8.92
CA PRO A 78 -53.57 -55.11 9.06
C PRO A 78 -53.07 -54.52 7.73
N MET A 79 -52.99 -55.33 6.67
CA MET A 79 -52.60 -54.90 5.31
C MET A 79 -53.79 -54.51 4.42
N ASP A 80 -55.02 -54.71 4.90
CA ASP A 80 -56.27 -54.32 4.23
C ASP A 80 -56.76 -52.93 4.71
N GLU A 81 -55.96 -52.19 5.50
CA GLU A 81 -56.27 -50.80 5.85
C GLU A 81 -56.08 -49.95 4.59
N LEU A 82 -57.18 -49.55 3.96
CA LEU A 82 -57.20 -48.79 2.72
C LEU A 82 -57.30 -47.30 3.03
N VAL A 83 -56.58 -46.48 2.25
CA VAL A 83 -56.65 -45.02 2.28
C VAL A 83 -57.17 -44.54 0.93
N THR A 84 -58.14 -43.62 0.98
CA THR A 84 -58.63 -42.89 -0.20
C THR A 84 -57.76 -41.65 -0.41
N LEU A 85 -57.13 -41.55 -1.57
CA LEU A 85 -56.43 -40.36 -2.04
C LEU A 85 -57.30 -39.67 -3.09
N GLU A 86 -57.32 -38.34 -3.06
CA GLU A 86 -57.91 -37.53 -4.12
C GLU A 86 -56.86 -37.37 -5.22
N GLU A 87 -57.21 -37.71 -6.48
CA GLU A 87 -56.36 -37.40 -7.63
C GLU A 87 -56.36 -35.88 -7.86
N ALA A 88 -55.21 -35.24 -7.67
CA ALA A 88 -55.07 -33.79 -7.77
C ALA A 88 -55.28 -33.23 -9.19
N ASP A 89 -55.17 -34.07 -10.23
CA ASP A 89 -54.95 -33.61 -11.61
C ASP A 89 -56.07 -33.98 -12.61
N GLY A 90 -57.15 -34.63 -12.16
CA GLY A 90 -58.27 -35.04 -13.02
C GLY A 90 -59.59 -34.59 -12.42
N GLY A 91 -60.31 -33.67 -13.08
CA GLY A 91 -61.62 -33.15 -12.64
C GLY A 91 -62.77 -34.17 -12.57
N SER A 92 -62.46 -35.46 -12.50
CA SER A 92 -63.36 -36.54 -12.16
C SER A 92 -63.24 -36.84 -10.67
N ASP A 93 -64.37 -36.86 -9.97
CA ASP A 93 -64.54 -37.20 -8.55
C ASP A 93 -64.26 -38.69 -8.29
N ILE A 94 -63.08 -39.16 -8.70
CA ILE A 94 -62.62 -40.56 -8.61
C ILE A 94 -61.66 -40.63 -7.43
N LEU A 95 -62.08 -41.36 -6.40
CA LEU A 95 -61.28 -41.63 -5.21
C LEU A 95 -60.36 -42.83 -5.47
N LEU A 96 -59.05 -42.61 -5.40
CA LEU A 96 -58.05 -43.67 -5.53
C LEU A 96 -57.92 -44.39 -4.18
N VAL A 97 -58.32 -45.66 -4.13
CA VAL A 97 -58.21 -46.48 -2.92
C VAL A 97 -56.95 -47.33 -2.99
N VAL A 98 -55.96 -47.02 -2.15
CA VAL A 98 -54.69 -47.74 -2.06
C VAL A 98 -54.44 -48.26 -0.65
N PRO A 99 -53.73 -49.39 -0.48
CA PRO A 99 -53.34 -49.85 0.84
C PRO A 99 -52.50 -48.81 1.57
N LYS A 100 -52.81 -48.53 2.83
CA LYS A 100 -52.06 -47.58 3.67
C LYS A 100 -50.57 -47.88 3.73
N ALA A 101 -50.21 -49.17 3.72
CA ALA A 101 -48.83 -49.62 3.72
C ALA A 101 -48.03 -49.08 2.53
N THR A 102 -48.64 -48.97 1.33
CA THR A 102 -47.94 -48.43 0.15
C THR A 102 -47.73 -46.93 0.27
N VAL A 103 -48.72 -46.20 0.81
CA VAL A 103 -48.59 -44.76 1.05
C VAL A 103 -47.48 -44.47 2.06
N LEU A 104 -47.46 -45.21 3.17
CA LEU A 104 -46.44 -45.04 4.21
C LEU A 104 -45.04 -45.43 3.71
N GLN A 105 -44.94 -46.46 2.87
CA GLN A 105 -43.66 -46.85 2.27
C GLN A 105 -43.12 -45.73 1.36
N ASN A 106 -43.96 -45.16 0.50
CA ASN A 106 -43.56 -44.05 -0.36
C ASN A 106 -43.10 -42.83 0.46
N GLN A 107 -43.84 -42.46 1.52
CA GLN A 107 -43.45 -41.36 2.41
C GLN A 107 -42.12 -41.63 3.13
N LEU A 108 -41.88 -42.89 3.53
CA LEU A 108 -40.63 -43.28 4.15
C LEU A 108 -39.47 -43.18 3.15
N ASP A 109 -39.67 -43.62 1.91
CA ASP A 109 -38.66 -43.57 0.86
C ASP A 109 -38.34 -42.11 0.47
N GLU A 110 -39.37 -41.26 0.33
CA GLU A 110 -39.23 -39.81 0.10
C GLU A 110 -38.45 -39.14 1.24
N SER A 111 -38.82 -39.40 2.50
CA SER A 111 -38.13 -38.82 3.66
C SER A 111 -36.68 -39.30 3.76
N GLN A 112 -36.40 -40.56 3.42
CA GLN A 112 -35.03 -41.07 3.38
C GLN A 112 -34.22 -40.42 2.27
N GLN A 113 -34.81 -40.20 1.10
CA GLN A 113 -34.18 -39.52 -0.01
C GLN A 113 -33.84 -38.07 0.35
N GLU A 114 -34.80 -37.31 0.88
CA GLU A 114 -34.58 -35.93 1.35
C GLU A 114 -33.47 -35.86 2.39
N ARG A 115 -33.45 -36.78 3.36
CA ARG A 115 -32.40 -36.84 4.37
C ARG A 115 -31.02 -37.07 3.73
N ASN A 116 -30.94 -37.94 2.73
CA ASN A 116 -29.67 -38.23 2.04
C ASN A 116 -29.20 -37.00 1.25
N ASP A 117 -30.11 -36.31 0.54
CA ASP A 117 -29.81 -35.10 -0.22
C ASP A 117 -29.36 -33.95 0.71
N LEU A 118 -30.04 -33.76 1.84
CA LEU A 118 -29.65 -32.80 2.87
C LEU A 118 -28.28 -33.12 3.47
N MET A 119 -27.98 -34.41 3.67
CA MET A 119 -26.68 -34.83 4.19
C MET A 119 -25.55 -34.55 3.19
N GLN A 120 -25.78 -34.77 1.89
CA GLN A 120 -24.82 -34.41 0.85
C GLN A 120 -24.59 -32.89 0.79
N LEU A 121 -25.66 -32.11 0.82
CA LEU A 121 -25.56 -30.64 0.81
C LEU A 121 -24.82 -30.12 2.05
N LYS A 122 -25.09 -30.70 3.23
CA LYS A 122 -24.39 -30.36 4.47
C LYS A 122 -22.87 -30.57 4.33
N LEU A 123 -22.44 -31.72 3.81
CA LEU A 123 -21.02 -32.01 3.62
C LEU A 123 -20.37 -31.01 2.65
N GLN A 124 -21.03 -30.70 1.54
CA GLN A 124 -20.54 -29.70 0.58
C GLN A 124 -20.41 -28.31 1.21
N LEU A 125 -21.37 -27.90 2.03
CA LEU A 125 -21.32 -26.63 2.76
C LEU A 125 -20.21 -26.62 3.81
N GLU A 126 -19.99 -27.73 4.52
CA GLU A 126 -18.90 -27.87 5.48
C GLU A 126 -17.53 -27.72 4.80
N ASP A 127 -17.36 -28.32 3.62
CA ASP A 127 -16.14 -28.19 2.81
C ASP A 127 -15.94 -26.75 2.33
N GLN A 128 -16.98 -26.09 1.80
CA GLN A 128 -16.91 -24.69 1.38
C GLN A 128 -16.57 -23.75 2.53
N VAL A 129 -17.14 -23.98 3.72
CA VAL A 129 -16.83 -23.18 4.91
C VAL A 129 -15.38 -23.39 5.34
N ALA A 130 -14.86 -24.62 5.26
CA ALA A 130 -13.47 -24.90 5.56
C ALA A 130 -12.52 -24.20 4.56
N GLU A 131 -12.83 -24.26 3.27
CA GLU A 131 -12.07 -23.57 2.21
C GLU A 131 -12.07 -22.06 2.41
N LEU A 132 -13.24 -21.46 2.62
CA LEU A 132 -13.37 -20.02 2.86
C LEU A 132 -12.60 -19.58 4.11
N ARG A 133 -12.64 -20.37 5.19
CA ARG A 133 -11.84 -20.09 6.40
C ARG A 133 -10.34 -20.10 6.11
N SER A 134 -9.86 -21.10 5.36
CA SER A 134 -8.47 -21.17 4.93
C SER A 134 -8.08 -19.95 4.10
N ARG A 135 -8.95 -19.55 3.17
CA ARG A 135 -8.70 -18.39 2.30
C ARG A 135 -8.68 -17.08 3.09
N VAL A 136 -9.59 -16.91 4.04
CA VAL A 136 -9.60 -15.74 4.93
C VAL A 136 -8.30 -15.67 5.73
N GLN A 137 -7.84 -16.79 6.31
CA GLN A 137 -6.59 -16.82 7.06
C GLN A 137 -5.38 -16.45 6.18
N GLU A 138 -5.32 -16.97 4.96
CA GLU A 138 -4.29 -16.59 3.98
C GLU A 138 -4.33 -15.08 3.66
N LEU A 139 -5.51 -14.54 3.40
CA LEU A 139 -5.69 -13.12 3.14
C LEU A 139 -5.31 -12.24 4.34
N GLU A 140 -5.60 -12.68 5.57
CA GLU A 140 -5.17 -11.97 6.78
C GLU A 140 -3.66 -11.97 6.93
N THR A 141 -2.99 -13.09 6.66
CA THR A 141 -1.51 -13.16 6.72
C THR A 141 -0.86 -12.28 5.65
N THR A 142 -1.35 -12.31 4.41
CA THR A 142 -0.84 -11.46 3.31
C THR A 142 -1.10 -9.97 3.59
N LEU A 143 -2.26 -9.63 4.15
CA LEU A 143 -2.56 -8.25 4.54
C LEU A 143 -1.67 -7.77 5.70
N SER A 144 -1.36 -8.65 6.66
CA SER A 144 -0.46 -8.30 7.78
C SER A 144 0.98 -8.06 7.31
N THR A 145 1.47 -8.86 6.37
CA THR A 145 2.82 -8.73 5.79
C THR A 145 2.92 -7.49 4.93
N ALA A 146 1.95 -7.23 4.06
CA ALA A 146 1.89 -6.01 3.26
C ALA A 146 1.86 -4.73 4.13
N LYS A 147 1.11 -4.74 5.24
CA LYS A 147 1.10 -3.63 6.20
C LYS A 147 2.48 -3.40 6.84
N ARG A 148 3.17 -4.46 7.22
CA ARG A 148 4.52 -4.38 7.78
C ARG A 148 5.50 -3.77 6.77
N GLU A 149 5.47 -4.24 5.53
CA GLU A 149 6.32 -3.72 4.45
C GLU A 149 6.03 -2.26 4.14
N HIS A 150 4.76 -1.86 4.13
CA HIS A 150 4.38 -0.45 3.95
C HIS A 150 4.96 0.43 5.07
N LEU A 151 4.90 -0.01 6.33
CA LEU A 151 5.50 0.73 7.45
C LEU A 151 7.03 0.84 7.30
N GLU A 152 7.69 -0.24 6.90
CA GLU A 152 9.13 -0.28 6.67
C GLU A 152 9.55 0.67 5.54
N LEU A 153 8.87 0.63 4.39
CA LEU A 153 9.11 1.54 3.27
C LEU A 153 8.82 2.99 3.64
N THR A 154 7.78 3.25 4.44
CA THR A 154 7.47 4.60 4.92
C THR A 154 8.61 5.15 5.77
N GLU A 155 9.20 4.34 6.64
CA GLU A 155 10.33 4.77 7.48
C GLU A 155 11.61 4.97 6.64
N GLN A 156 11.88 4.09 5.68
CA GLN A 156 12.99 4.27 4.74
C GLN A 156 12.84 5.58 3.94
N TYR A 157 11.64 5.86 3.43
CA TYR A 157 11.36 7.10 2.71
C TYR A 157 11.59 8.34 3.59
N LYS A 158 11.15 8.30 4.85
CA LYS A 158 11.43 9.38 5.81
C LYS A 158 12.93 9.53 6.06
N GLY A 159 13.67 8.43 6.18
CA GLY A 159 15.13 8.44 6.32
C GLY A 159 15.82 9.11 5.14
N ILE A 160 15.45 8.70 3.92
CA ILE A 160 15.97 9.30 2.68
C ILE A 160 15.61 10.78 2.61
N SER A 161 14.36 11.15 2.92
CA SER A 161 13.90 12.53 2.91
C SER A 161 14.68 13.42 3.87
N ARG A 162 15.02 12.94 5.08
CA ARG A 162 15.89 13.64 6.03
C ARG A 162 17.29 13.84 5.45
N SER A 163 17.93 12.77 4.97
CA SER A 163 19.28 12.86 4.39
C SER A 163 19.35 13.76 3.15
N HIS A 164 18.30 13.77 2.33
CA HIS A 164 18.19 14.68 1.20
C HIS A 164 18.11 16.14 1.68
N GLY A 165 17.35 16.41 2.74
CA GLY A 165 17.29 17.73 3.37
C GLY A 165 18.67 18.19 3.84
N GLU A 166 19.39 17.34 4.57
CA GLU A 166 20.75 17.61 5.06
C GLU A 166 21.73 17.91 3.91
N LEU A 167 21.73 17.08 2.87
CA LEU A 167 22.57 17.29 1.68
C LEU A 167 22.20 18.57 0.91
N THR A 168 20.93 18.94 0.90
CA THR A 168 20.48 20.18 0.26
C THR A 168 21.01 21.40 0.99
N GLU A 169 20.96 21.37 2.33
CA GLU A 169 21.51 22.43 3.18
C GLU A 169 23.04 22.53 3.05
N GLU A 170 23.75 21.40 3.05
CA GLU A 170 25.20 21.38 2.82
C GLU A 170 25.56 21.96 1.44
N ARG A 171 24.80 21.60 0.41
CA ARG A 171 24.97 22.16 -0.94
C ARG A 171 24.74 23.67 -0.96
N ASP A 172 23.74 24.18 -0.24
CA ASP A 172 23.48 25.62 -0.14
C ASP A 172 24.62 26.36 0.58
N ILE A 173 25.14 25.81 1.68
CA ILE A 173 26.30 26.35 2.40
C ILE A 173 27.53 26.40 1.50
N LEU A 174 27.86 25.31 0.81
CA LEU A 174 29.00 25.25 -0.11
C LEU A 174 28.84 26.23 -1.28
N SER A 175 27.61 26.37 -1.81
CA SER A 175 27.33 27.34 -2.87
C SER A 175 27.54 28.78 -2.40
N GLN A 176 27.17 29.11 -1.16
CA GLN A 176 27.43 30.43 -0.58
C GLN A 176 28.93 30.68 -0.42
N GLN A 177 29.66 29.73 0.17
CA GLN A 177 31.11 29.81 0.34
C GLN A 177 31.83 29.97 -0.99
N GLN A 178 31.41 29.23 -2.02
CA GLN A 178 31.94 29.38 -3.37
C GLN A 178 31.73 30.81 -3.89
N GLY A 179 30.54 31.40 -3.69
CA GLY A 179 30.25 32.79 -4.05
C GLY A 179 31.16 33.78 -3.32
N GLU A 180 31.38 33.60 -2.01
CA GLU A 180 32.28 34.42 -1.20
C GLU A 180 33.74 34.32 -1.67
N HIS A 181 34.22 33.12 -2.00
CA HIS A 181 35.55 32.91 -2.54
C HIS A 181 35.73 33.56 -3.91
N VAL A 182 34.73 33.44 -4.80
CA VAL A 182 34.74 34.10 -6.11
C VAL A 182 34.77 35.63 -5.95
N ALA A 183 33.96 36.19 -5.05
CA ALA A 183 33.96 37.63 -4.78
C ALA A 183 35.34 38.11 -4.28
N ARG A 184 35.98 37.36 -3.38
CA ARG A 184 37.32 37.67 -2.88
C ARG A 184 38.39 37.59 -3.96
N ILE A 185 38.29 36.63 -4.88
CA ILE A 185 39.22 36.54 -6.02
C ILE A 185 39.10 37.79 -6.88
N LEU A 186 37.87 38.20 -7.23
CA LEU A 186 37.65 39.40 -8.04
C LEU A 186 38.18 40.68 -7.37
N GLU A 187 38.01 40.81 -6.05
CA GLU A 187 38.58 41.93 -5.27
C GLU A 187 40.11 41.94 -5.35
N LEU A 188 40.76 40.79 -5.14
CA LEU A 188 42.22 40.69 -5.22
C LEU A 188 42.74 40.92 -6.65
N GLU A 189 42.01 40.50 -7.68
CA GLU A 189 42.33 40.78 -9.07
C GLU A 189 42.30 42.29 -9.36
N ASP A 190 41.30 43.01 -8.84
CA ASP A 190 41.21 44.48 -8.96
C ASP A 190 42.34 45.21 -8.20
N ASP A 191 42.67 44.74 -7.00
CA ASP A 191 43.79 45.26 -6.22
C ASP A 191 45.13 45.06 -6.96
N ILE A 192 45.37 43.87 -7.52
CA ILE A 192 46.57 43.56 -8.30
C ILE A 192 46.66 44.47 -9.53
N GLN A 193 45.54 44.68 -10.24
CA GLN A 193 45.50 45.57 -11.39
C GLN A 193 45.83 47.01 -10.99
N THR A 194 45.22 47.50 -9.92
CA THR A 194 45.46 48.84 -9.37
C THR A 194 46.92 49.05 -8.95
N ILE A 195 47.54 48.03 -8.32
CA ILE A 195 48.95 48.08 -7.95
C ILE A 195 49.84 48.07 -9.20
N SER A 196 49.51 47.24 -10.19
CA SER A 196 50.27 47.14 -11.44
C SER A 196 50.28 48.47 -12.19
N ASP A 197 49.13 49.15 -12.30
CA ASP A 197 49.02 50.47 -12.92
C ASP A 197 49.85 51.52 -12.17
N LYS A 198 49.82 51.50 -10.83
CA LYS A 198 50.63 52.40 -9.99
C LYS A 198 52.13 52.15 -10.15
N VAL A 199 52.56 50.90 -10.25
CA VAL A 199 53.97 50.53 -10.48
C VAL A 199 54.41 51.03 -11.84
N LEU A 200 53.62 50.80 -12.89
CA LEU A 200 53.90 51.28 -14.24
C LEU A 200 54.04 52.80 -14.28
N MET A 201 53.12 53.54 -13.64
CA MET A 201 53.19 55.00 -13.56
C MET A 201 54.50 55.47 -12.90
N LYS A 202 54.90 54.85 -11.79
CA LYS A 202 56.16 55.17 -11.10
C LYS A 202 57.38 54.81 -11.94
N GLU A 203 57.35 53.71 -12.67
CA GLU A 203 58.43 53.30 -13.58
C GLU A 203 58.63 54.34 -14.69
N VAL A 204 57.54 54.81 -15.31
CA VAL A 204 57.56 55.91 -16.29
C VAL A 204 58.11 57.21 -15.69
N GLU A 205 57.74 57.54 -14.45
CA GLU A 205 58.30 58.70 -13.74
C GLU A 205 59.80 58.55 -13.48
N LEU A 206 60.26 57.37 -13.05
CA LEU A 206 61.67 57.08 -12.84
C LEU A 206 62.47 57.18 -14.14
N ASP A 207 61.97 56.63 -15.24
CA ASP A 207 62.59 56.77 -16.57
C ASP A 207 62.74 58.24 -16.98
N ARG A 208 61.74 59.07 -16.67
CA ARG A 208 61.82 60.51 -16.92
C ARG A 208 62.90 61.17 -16.07
N TYR A 209 63.00 60.84 -14.79
CA TYR A 209 64.08 61.35 -13.92
C TYR A 209 65.46 60.86 -14.38
N GLU A 210 65.58 59.61 -14.82
CA GLU A 210 66.81 59.08 -15.41
C GLU A 210 67.21 59.83 -16.67
N TYR A 211 66.26 60.13 -17.55
CA TYR A 211 66.51 60.91 -18.76
C TYR A 211 67.03 62.32 -18.42
N LEU A 212 66.41 62.98 -17.44
CA LEU A 212 66.84 64.31 -16.97
C LEU A 212 68.21 64.26 -16.27
N ALA A 213 68.50 63.21 -15.50
CA ALA A 213 69.80 63.00 -14.89
C ALA A 213 70.88 62.81 -15.97
N LYS A 214 70.63 61.96 -16.97
CA LYS A 214 71.55 61.75 -18.11
C LYS A 214 71.75 63.05 -18.90
N ALA A 215 70.71 63.85 -19.13
CA ALA A 215 70.81 65.14 -19.84
C ALA A 215 71.57 66.23 -19.06
N SER A 216 71.52 66.21 -17.72
CA SER A 216 72.25 67.15 -16.86
C SER A 216 73.70 66.74 -16.60
N THR A 217 74.10 65.50 -16.95
CA THR A 217 75.52 65.13 -16.97
C THR A 217 76.24 65.84 -18.13
N PRO A 218 77.29 66.64 -17.88
CA PRO A 218 78.01 67.32 -18.95
C PRO A 218 78.62 66.30 -19.91
N SER A 219 78.41 66.49 -21.21
CA SER A 219 78.93 65.60 -22.24
C SER A 219 80.43 65.36 -22.04
N PRO A 220 80.95 64.14 -22.32
CA PRO A 220 82.38 63.84 -22.14
C PRO A 220 83.30 64.83 -22.87
N CYS A 221 82.83 65.45 -23.96
CA CYS A 221 83.53 66.54 -24.66
C CYS A 221 83.81 67.76 -23.77
N PHE A 222 82.88 68.17 -22.88
CA PHE A 222 83.10 69.26 -21.92
C PHE A 222 84.15 68.89 -20.86
N ARG A 223 84.22 67.62 -20.49
CA ARG A 223 85.22 67.13 -19.54
C ARG A 223 86.63 67.14 -20.16
N TRP A 224 86.76 66.77 -21.43
CA TRP A 224 88.02 66.84 -22.17
C TRP A 224 88.45 68.27 -22.47
N THR A 225 87.54 69.18 -22.86
CA THR A 225 87.91 70.59 -23.08
C THR A 225 88.34 71.28 -21.80
N TYR A 226 87.71 70.96 -20.66
CA TYR A 226 88.12 71.47 -19.35
C TYR A 226 89.48 70.90 -18.91
N LEU A 227 89.74 69.60 -19.12
CA LEU A 227 91.04 69.01 -18.82
C LEU A 227 92.14 69.52 -19.76
N LEU A 228 91.86 69.68 -21.05
CA LEU A 228 92.80 70.27 -22.02
C LEU A 228 93.08 71.74 -21.70
N SER A 229 92.09 72.53 -21.31
CA SER A 229 92.31 73.93 -20.95
C SER A 229 93.16 74.05 -19.67
N VAL A 230 92.93 73.21 -18.66
CA VAL A 230 93.75 73.15 -17.44
C VAL A 230 95.18 72.68 -17.73
N SER A 231 95.36 71.68 -18.59
CA SER A 231 96.69 71.24 -19.04
C SER A 231 97.41 72.31 -19.85
N LEU A 232 96.72 73.00 -20.76
CA LEU A 232 97.30 74.05 -21.60
C LEU A 232 97.74 75.26 -20.74
N VAL A 233 96.92 75.66 -19.76
CA VAL A 233 97.28 76.71 -18.78
C VAL A 233 98.46 76.28 -17.91
N SER A 234 98.53 75.02 -17.49
CA SER A 234 99.68 74.51 -16.73
C SER A 234 100.97 74.49 -17.56
N LEU A 235 100.87 74.14 -18.85
CA LEU A 235 102.02 74.12 -19.76
C LEU A 235 102.52 75.54 -20.08
N THR A 236 101.62 76.50 -20.29
CA THR A 236 102.01 77.90 -20.49
C THR A 236 102.62 78.51 -19.23
N LEU A 237 102.10 78.17 -18.05
CA LEU A 237 102.70 78.58 -16.78
C LEU A 237 104.09 77.96 -16.59
N HIS A 238 104.25 76.68 -16.88
CA HIS A 238 105.54 75.99 -16.80
C HIS A 238 106.58 76.58 -17.78
N ASN A 239 106.18 76.82 -19.04
CA ASN A 239 107.04 77.45 -20.04
C ASN A 239 107.38 78.91 -19.67
N LEU A 240 106.45 79.65 -19.07
CA LEU A 240 106.72 80.99 -18.56
C LEU A 240 107.74 80.96 -17.41
N ILE A 241 107.59 80.01 -16.47
CA ILE A 241 108.53 79.81 -15.35
C ILE A 241 109.92 79.41 -15.87
N GLN A 242 110.01 78.46 -16.82
CA GLN A 242 111.26 78.05 -17.47
C GLN A 242 111.91 79.20 -18.25
N GLY A 243 111.13 80.03 -18.97
CA GLY A 243 111.64 81.21 -19.67
C GLY A 243 112.16 82.30 -18.72
N ILE A 244 111.52 82.50 -17.58
CA ILE A 244 111.98 83.41 -16.52
C ILE A 244 113.26 82.88 -15.85
N LEU A 245 113.41 81.56 -15.68
CA LEU A 245 114.62 80.93 -15.13
C LEU A 245 115.80 80.98 -16.12
N PHE A 246 115.56 80.78 -17.41
CA PHE A 246 116.61 80.82 -18.44
C PHE A 246 117.21 82.23 -18.64
N THR A 247 116.39 83.28 -18.53
CA THR A 247 116.85 84.67 -18.63
C THR A 247 117.62 85.16 -17.39
N ARG A 248 117.56 84.44 -16.27
CA ARG A 248 118.20 84.80 -14.99
C ARG A 248 119.46 83.99 -14.62
N GLY A 249 119.97 83.13 -15.52
CA GLY A 249 121.33 82.58 -15.39
C GLY A 249 121.58 81.69 -14.16
N PHE A 250 120.60 80.89 -13.73
CA PHE A 250 120.81 79.89 -12.68
C PHE A 250 121.15 78.52 -13.28
N PHE A 251 122.43 78.16 -13.21
CA PHE A 251 122.97 76.82 -13.50
C PHE A 251 123.25 76.13 -12.16
N LEU A 252 122.59 75.03 -11.83
CA LEU A 252 123.08 74.11 -10.79
C LEU A 252 122.79 72.64 -11.18
N PRO A 253 123.66 71.71 -10.77
CA PRO A 253 124.08 70.58 -11.58
C PRO A 253 123.32 69.27 -11.30
N ALA A 254 123.52 68.32 -12.21
CA ALA A 254 123.10 66.93 -12.09
C ALA A 254 123.76 66.21 -10.88
N LEU A 255 122.96 65.40 -10.19
CA LEU A 255 123.34 64.28 -9.31
C LEU A 255 122.24 63.21 -9.56
N VAL A 256 122.47 62.10 -10.26
CA VAL A 256 123.14 60.83 -9.88
C VAL A 256 122.48 60.07 -8.71
N HIS A 257 122.09 58.81 -9.02
CA HIS A 257 121.66 57.67 -8.16
C HIS A 257 120.29 57.78 -7.45
N LEU A 258 119.42 56.77 -7.37
CA LEU A 258 119.56 55.30 -7.17
C LEU A 258 118.18 54.64 -7.51
N SER A 259 118.19 53.37 -7.97
CA SER A 259 117.08 52.36 -8.01
C SER A 259 115.67 52.73 -8.51
#